data_AF-A0A925MWI4-F1
#
_entry.id   AF-A0A925MWI4-F1
#
_cell.length_a   1.000
_cell.length_b   1.000
_cell.length_c   1.000
_cell.angle_alpha   90.00
_cell.angle_beta   90.00
_cell.angle_gamma   90.00
#
_symmetry.space_group_name_H-M   'P 1'
#
loop_
_entity.id
_entity.type
_entity.pdbx_description
1 polymer ?
#
loop_
_entity_poly.entity_id
_entity_poly.type
_entity_poly.pdbx_seq_one_letter_code
_entity_poly.pdbx_strand_id
1 'polypeptide(L)'
;MDPNNPTCPAAPNWSSNARMELTPADRNGARVLLAEGAVDEGVAGRLRAALDADPNISEIWVRSPGGNARAGNEAGRLIRQSYPGMVTRVPAGWACFSACNFVFMGGQLRVVEPGGLFMVHMFTHTGNREAIRSEVAAGTDSTVAMIGAIEQSSAQLASEDNDFLIRMGVSRRLLTEVMYAQQAVATDENLSTRRCLNQDEVYLYNVANVRE
;
A
#
# COMPACT_ATOMS: atom_id res chain seq x y z
N MET A 1 -7.13 19.68 7.75
CA MET A 1 -5.92 19.15 7.09
C MET A 1 -4.86 18.89 8.15
N ASP A 2 -3.96 17.95 7.92
CA ASP A 2 -2.82 17.67 8.79
C ASP A 2 -1.72 18.72 8.57
N PRO A 3 -1.25 19.44 9.61
CA PRO A 3 -0.18 20.44 9.48
C PRO A 3 1.13 19.88 8.94
N ASN A 4 1.48 18.64 9.30
CA ASN A 4 2.72 17.99 8.87
C ASN A 4 2.56 17.32 7.50
N ASN A 5 1.33 16.99 7.11
CA ASN A 5 1.02 16.28 5.87
C ASN A 5 -0.11 17.03 5.13
N PRO A 6 0.17 18.20 4.54
CA PRO A 6 -0.85 19.16 4.13
C PRO A 6 -1.78 18.67 3.02
N THR A 7 -1.42 17.60 2.30
CA THR A 7 -2.31 16.94 1.32
C THR A 7 -3.35 16.03 1.98
N CYS A 8 -3.17 15.67 3.25
CA CYS A 8 -3.96 14.67 3.97
C CYS A 8 -4.83 15.28 5.06
N PRO A 9 -5.94 14.62 5.44
CA PRO A 9 -6.68 14.99 6.64
C PRO A 9 -5.88 14.63 7.90
N ALA A 10 -6.15 15.35 9.00
CA ALA A 10 -5.52 15.09 10.30
C ALA A 10 -5.85 13.69 10.82
N ALA A 11 -7.10 13.25 10.64
CA ALA A 11 -7.58 11.93 11.01
C ALA A 11 -8.17 11.20 9.77
N PRO A 12 -7.34 10.51 8.99
CA PRO A 12 -7.83 9.66 7.91
C PRO A 12 -8.63 8.48 8.49
N ASN A 13 -9.76 8.15 7.87
CA ASN A 13 -10.60 7.04 8.29
C ASN A 13 -10.11 5.71 7.70
N TRP A 14 -9.06 5.16 8.32
CA TRP A 14 -8.70 3.75 8.17
C TRP A 14 -9.21 2.93 9.37
N SER A 15 -9.18 1.60 9.26
CA SER A 15 -9.58 0.72 10.36
C SER A 15 -8.53 0.67 11.47
N SER A 16 -8.98 0.52 12.72
CA SER A 16 -8.14 0.27 13.89
C SER A 16 -7.96 -1.22 14.21
N ASN A 17 -8.48 -2.11 13.37
CA ASN A 17 -8.36 -3.56 13.57
C ASN A 17 -6.88 -3.97 13.50
N ALA A 18 -6.44 -4.77 14.48
CA ALA A 18 -5.04 -5.21 14.60
C ALA A 18 -4.57 -6.13 13.47
N ARG A 19 -5.51 -6.71 12.72
CA ARG A 19 -5.29 -7.50 11.50
C ARG A 19 -6.37 -7.16 10.48
N MET A 20 -6.16 -7.49 9.22
CA MET A 20 -7.13 -7.19 8.17
C MET A 20 -8.29 -8.18 8.27
N GLU A 21 -9.46 -7.73 8.72
CA GLU A 21 -10.67 -8.53 8.73
C GLU A 21 -11.29 -8.57 7.32
N LEU A 22 -11.81 -9.74 6.94
CA LEU A 22 -12.36 -10.01 5.62
C LEU A 22 -13.82 -10.41 5.78
N THR A 23 -14.71 -9.49 5.44
CA THR A 23 -16.16 -9.65 5.69
C THR A 23 -16.94 -9.55 4.38
N PRO A 24 -17.55 -10.64 3.89
CA PRO A 24 -18.47 -10.57 2.76
C PRO A 24 -19.68 -9.70 3.11
N ALA A 25 -20.09 -8.84 2.19
CA ALA A 25 -21.23 -7.96 2.35
C ALA A 25 -21.91 -7.70 1.00
N ASP A 26 -23.19 -7.35 1.03
CA ASP A 26 -23.90 -6.85 -0.14
C ASP A 26 -23.92 -5.31 -0.11
N ARG A 27 -23.47 -4.69 -1.20
CA ARG A 27 -23.35 -3.24 -1.35
C ARG A 27 -23.76 -2.83 -2.75
N ASN A 28 -24.74 -1.93 -2.86
CA ASN A 28 -25.21 -1.39 -4.15
C ASN A 28 -25.54 -2.47 -5.20
N GLY A 29 -26.02 -3.64 -4.77
CA GLY A 29 -26.34 -4.77 -5.65
C GLY A 29 -25.16 -5.65 -6.06
N ALA A 30 -23.94 -5.36 -5.59
CA ALA A 30 -22.77 -6.21 -5.75
C ALA A 30 -22.44 -6.96 -4.46
N ARG A 31 -21.95 -8.20 -4.61
CA ARG A 31 -21.35 -8.96 -3.53
C ARG A 31 -19.89 -8.54 -3.40
N VAL A 32 -19.52 -8.00 -2.25
CA VAL A 32 -18.19 -7.41 -2.01
C VAL A 32 -17.52 -8.03 -0.80
N LEU A 33 -16.19 -7.96 -0.76
CA LEU A 33 -15.38 -8.31 0.40
C LEU A 33 -14.84 -7.04 1.04
N LEU A 34 -15.30 -6.72 2.26
CA LEU A 34 -14.71 -5.65 3.05
C LEU A 34 -13.39 -6.13 3.63
N ALA A 35 -12.30 -5.44 3.33
CA ALA A 35 -10.94 -5.73 3.77
C ALA A 35 -10.45 -4.59 4.68
N GLU A 36 -10.64 -4.77 5.99
CA GLU A 36 -10.52 -3.69 6.98
C GLU A 36 -9.55 -4.04 8.11
N GLY A 37 -8.46 -3.28 8.24
CA GLY A 37 -7.48 -3.44 9.32
C GLY A 37 -6.04 -3.47 8.84
N ALA A 38 -5.12 -3.73 9.76
CA ALA A 38 -3.70 -3.80 9.43
C ALA A 38 -3.38 -4.97 8.49
N VAL A 39 -2.57 -4.73 7.47
CA VAL A 39 -2.03 -5.75 6.56
C VAL A 39 -1.06 -6.64 7.34
N ASP A 40 -1.54 -7.79 7.81
CA ASP A 40 -0.78 -8.79 8.55
C ASP A 40 -0.22 -9.90 7.64
N GLU A 41 0.78 -10.65 8.12
CA GLU A 41 1.47 -11.71 7.36
C GLU A 41 0.53 -12.79 6.81
N GLY A 42 -0.59 -13.07 7.49
CA GLY A 42 -1.55 -14.09 7.07
C GLY A 42 -2.61 -13.61 6.06
N VAL A 43 -2.57 -12.33 5.65
CA VAL A 43 -3.67 -11.74 4.86
C VAL A 43 -3.87 -12.39 3.50
N ALA A 44 -2.79 -12.78 2.79
CA ALA A 44 -2.89 -13.38 1.47
C ALA A 44 -3.61 -14.74 1.52
N GLY A 45 -3.27 -15.59 2.49
CA GLY A 45 -3.94 -16.88 2.68
C GLY A 45 -5.43 -16.70 3.04
N ARG A 46 -5.75 -15.73 3.91
CA ARG A 46 -7.14 -15.45 4.30
C ARG A 46 -7.96 -14.83 3.15
N LEU A 47 -7.35 -13.98 2.33
CA LEU A 47 -7.97 -13.44 1.11
C LEU A 47 -8.33 -14.56 0.14
N ARG A 48 -7.39 -15.49 -0.12
CA ARG A 48 -7.65 -16.65 -0.97
C ARG A 48 -8.84 -17.46 -0.45
N ALA A 49 -8.80 -17.83 0.84
CA ALA A 49 -9.85 -18.63 1.45
C ALA A 49 -11.23 -17.93 1.39
N ALA A 50 -11.29 -16.62 1.61
CA ALA A 50 -12.53 -15.86 1.54
C ALA A 50 -13.11 -15.78 0.11
N LEU A 51 -12.25 -15.53 -0.89
CA LEU A 51 -12.67 -15.42 -2.29
C LEU A 51 -13.03 -16.79 -2.90
N ASP A 52 -12.32 -17.86 -2.53
CA ASP A 52 -12.61 -19.22 -3.00
C ASP A 52 -13.92 -19.75 -2.38
N ALA A 53 -14.26 -19.32 -1.16
CA ALA A 53 -15.49 -19.72 -0.48
C ALA A 53 -16.75 -19.01 -1.01
N ASP A 54 -16.61 -17.84 -1.62
CA ASP A 54 -17.73 -17.06 -2.17
C ASP A 54 -17.36 -16.48 -3.55
N PRO A 55 -17.54 -17.27 -4.64
CA PRO A 55 -17.15 -16.87 -5.99
C PRO A 55 -18.03 -15.74 -6.56
N ASN A 56 -19.08 -15.31 -5.86
CA ASN A 56 -19.90 -14.18 -6.29
C ASN A 56 -19.26 -12.83 -5.90
N ILE A 57 -18.25 -12.83 -5.02
CA ILE A 57 -17.53 -11.60 -4.67
C ILE A 57 -16.88 -11.02 -5.92
N SER A 58 -17.34 -9.85 -6.34
CA SER A 58 -16.84 -9.15 -7.53
C SER A 58 -15.92 -7.97 -7.19
N GLU A 59 -15.96 -7.48 -5.94
CA GLU A 59 -15.14 -6.36 -5.49
C GLU A 59 -14.51 -6.58 -4.11
N ILE A 60 -13.32 -6.01 -3.91
CA ILE A 60 -12.65 -5.91 -2.61
C ILE A 60 -12.57 -4.44 -2.21
N TRP A 61 -13.23 -4.08 -1.10
CA TRP A 61 -13.25 -2.70 -0.60
C TRP A 61 -12.26 -2.57 0.55
N VAL A 62 -11.27 -1.68 0.43
CA VAL A 62 -10.14 -1.62 1.36
C VAL A 62 -10.20 -0.41 2.30
N ARG A 63 -10.02 -0.64 3.60
CA ARG A 63 -9.87 0.41 4.63
C ARG A 63 -8.78 0.03 5.63
N SER A 64 -7.57 0.53 5.42
CA SER A 64 -6.40 0.01 6.13
C SER A 64 -5.32 1.05 6.37
N PRO A 65 -4.70 1.05 7.58
CA PRO A 65 -3.53 1.88 7.89
C PRO A 65 -2.24 1.33 7.28
N GLY A 66 -2.29 0.23 6.52
CA GLY A 66 -1.10 -0.47 6.04
C GLY A 66 -0.66 -1.56 7.03
N GLY A 67 0.65 -1.82 7.11
CA GLY A 67 1.20 -2.94 7.87
C GLY A 67 2.42 -3.54 7.20
N ASN A 68 2.47 -4.87 7.11
CA ASN A 68 3.58 -5.60 6.49
C ASN A 68 3.55 -5.42 4.97
N ALA A 69 4.54 -4.70 4.42
CA ALA A 69 4.65 -4.43 2.98
C ALA A 69 4.81 -5.70 2.13
N ARG A 70 5.53 -6.72 2.64
CA ARG A 70 5.72 -7.99 1.92
C ARG A 70 4.40 -8.75 1.80
N ALA A 71 3.64 -8.83 2.89
CA ALA A 71 2.32 -9.46 2.90
C ALA A 71 1.31 -8.71 2.01
N GLY A 72 1.37 -7.37 2.00
CA GLY A 72 0.58 -6.55 1.08
C GLY A 72 0.93 -6.84 -0.40
N ASN A 73 2.23 -6.90 -0.72
CA ASN A 73 2.71 -7.22 -2.07
C ASN A 73 2.26 -8.62 -2.52
N GLU A 74 2.39 -9.62 -1.64
CA GLU A 74 1.90 -10.97 -1.87
C GLU A 74 0.40 -11.01 -2.14
N ALA A 75 -0.40 -10.33 -1.30
CA ALA A 75 -1.84 -10.21 -1.48
C ALA A 75 -2.22 -9.52 -2.80
N GLY A 76 -1.53 -8.44 -3.17
CA GLY A 76 -1.74 -7.76 -4.45
C GLY A 76 -1.44 -8.67 -5.65
N ARG A 77 -0.34 -9.43 -5.60
CA ARG A 77 0.01 -10.41 -6.65
C ARG A 77 -1.02 -11.54 -6.73
N LEU A 78 -1.46 -12.06 -5.58
CA LEU A 78 -2.53 -13.06 -5.49
C LEU A 78 -3.80 -12.57 -6.18
N ILE A 79 -4.30 -11.37 -5.83
CA ILE A 79 -5.50 -10.79 -6.43
C ILE A 79 -5.34 -10.72 -7.95
N ARG A 80 -4.23 -10.14 -8.41
CA ARG A 80 -3.98 -9.94 -9.85
C ARG A 80 -3.90 -11.24 -10.65
N GLN A 81 -3.29 -12.28 -10.09
CA GLN A 81 -2.98 -13.51 -10.82
C GLN A 81 -4.10 -14.55 -10.73
N SER A 82 -4.79 -14.63 -9.59
CA SER A 82 -5.74 -15.70 -9.30
C SER A 82 -7.21 -15.28 -9.48
N TYR A 83 -7.51 -13.98 -9.47
CA TYR A 83 -8.88 -13.48 -9.57
C TYR A 83 -9.04 -12.44 -10.71
N PRO A 84 -8.98 -12.88 -11.98
CA PRO A 84 -9.16 -11.98 -13.13
C PRO A 84 -10.49 -11.23 -13.04
N GLY A 85 -10.48 -9.94 -13.42
CA GLY A 85 -11.67 -9.09 -13.35
C GLY A 85 -12.00 -8.54 -11.96
N MET A 86 -11.28 -8.96 -10.89
CA MET A 86 -11.53 -8.46 -9.54
C MET A 86 -11.38 -6.93 -9.49
N VAL A 87 -12.41 -6.26 -8.97
CA VAL A 87 -12.40 -4.82 -8.71
C VAL A 87 -11.84 -4.58 -7.32
N THR A 88 -11.00 -3.57 -7.15
CA THR A 88 -10.61 -3.07 -5.84
C THR A 88 -11.05 -1.62 -5.70
N ARG A 89 -11.52 -1.26 -4.50
CA ARG A 89 -12.17 0.03 -4.26
C ARG A 89 -11.70 0.66 -2.96
N VAL A 90 -11.46 1.96 -3.00
CA VAL A 90 -11.42 2.83 -1.82
C VAL A 90 -12.68 3.70 -1.86
N PRO A 91 -13.72 3.35 -1.08
CA PRO A 91 -14.95 4.13 -1.01
C PRO A 91 -14.75 5.56 -0.48
N ALA A 92 -15.73 6.43 -0.74
CA ALA A 92 -15.73 7.79 -0.24
C ALA A 92 -15.62 7.80 1.31
N GLY A 93 -14.71 8.61 1.82
CA GLY A 93 -14.45 8.71 3.25
C GLY A 93 -13.66 7.54 3.83
N TRP A 94 -13.17 6.59 3.04
CA TRP A 94 -12.25 5.53 3.49
C TRP A 94 -10.79 5.90 3.15
N ALA A 95 -9.85 5.37 3.93
CA ALA A 95 -8.43 5.52 3.69
C ALA A 95 -7.72 4.18 3.49
N CYS A 96 -6.87 4.15 2.47
CA CYS A 96 -5.92 3.07 2.20
C CYS A 96 -4.50 3.66 2.24
N PHE A 97 -3.71 3.23 3.22
CA PHE A 97 -2.37 3.75 3.47
C PHE A 97 -1.31 2.67 3.40
N SER A 98 -0.12 3.04 2.91
CA SER A 98 1.09 2.22 2.97
C SER A 98 0.89 0.81 2.35
N ALA A 99 1.06 -0.28 3.12
CA ALA A 99 0.95 -1.64 2.61
C ALA A 99 -0.44 -1.98 2.03
N CYS A 100 -1.49 -1.25 2.41
CA CYS A 100 -2.82 -1.36 1.81
C CYS A 100 -2.78 -1.11 0.30
N ASN A 101 -1.90 -0.21 -0.15
CA ASN A 101 -1.76 0.16 -1.55
C ASN A 101 -1.45 -1.05 -2.43
N PHE A 102 -0.66 -2.01 -1.94
CA PHE A 102 -0.38 -3.24 -2.68
C PHE A 102 -1.63 -4.11 -2.85
N VAL A 103 -2.44 -4.27 -1.80
CA VAL A 103 -3.71 -5.01 -1.86
C VAL A 103 -4.65 -4.34 -2.87
N PHE A 104 -4.81 -3.02 -2.76
CA PHE A 104 -5.62 -2.24 -3.70
C PHE A 104 -5.14 -2.38 -5.14
N MET A 105 -3.84 -2.23 -5.40
CA MET A 105 -3.29 -2.27 -6.75
C MET A 105 -3.39 -3.65 -7.42
N GLY A 106 -3.65 -4.72 -6.66
CA GLY A 106 -3.88 -6.06 -7.19
C GLY A 106 -5.10 -6.17 -8.11
N GLY A 107 -6.14 -5.36 -7.85
CA GLY A 107 -7.33 -5.30 -8.69
C GLY A 107 -7.01 -4.96 -10.14
N GLN A 108 -7.77 -5.55 -11.07
CA GLN A 108 -7.64 -5.21 -12.50
C GLN A 108 -8.33 -3.88 -12.79
N LEU A 109 -9.51 -3.70 -12.22
CA LEU A 109 -10.26 -2.46 -12.20
C LEU A 109 -10.13 -1.86 -10.80
N ARG A 110 -9.79 -0.57 -10.73
CA ARG A 110 -9.41 0.11 -9.50
C ARG A 110 -10.14 1.43 -9.41
N VAL A 111 -10.93 1.57 -8.35
CA VAL A 111 -11.75 2.75 -8.08
C VAL A 111 -11.27 3.42 -6.79
N VAL A 112 -10.96 4.70 -6.88
CA VAL A 112 -10.88 5.59 -5.71
C VAL A 112 -12.03 6.55 -5.88
N GLU A 113 -13.08 6.39 -5.09
CA GLU A 113 -14.27 7.24 -5.17
C GLU A 113 -13.90 8.70 -4.80
N PRO A 114 -14.62 9.71 -5.30
CA PRO A 114 -14.48 11.07 -4.81
C PRO A 114 -14.59 11.14 -3.28
N GLY A 115 -13.51 11.57 -2.62
CA GLY A 115 -13.40 11.61 -1.15
C GLY A 115 -12.81 10.34 -0.51
N GLY A 116 -12.52 9.30 -1.28
CA GLY A 116 -11.65 8.20 -0.87
C GLY A 116 -10.18 8.65 -0.85
N LEU A 117 -9.39 8.09 0.07
CA LEU A 117 -8.01 8.53 0.31
C LEU A 117 -7.03 7.43 -0.04
N PHE A 118 -6.31 7.60 -1.15
CA PHE A 118 -5.13 6.79 -1.47
C PHE A 118 -3.88 7.48 -0.95
N MET A 119 -3.30 6.91 0.09
CA MET A 119 -2.25 7.54 0.88
C MET A 119 -0.93 6.79 0.70
N VAL A 120 0.14 7.52 0.40
CA VAL A 120 1.46 6.98 0.11
C VAL A 120 2.52 7.55 1.04
N HIS A 121 3.59 6.80 1.19
CA HIS A 121 4.92 7.21 1.63
C HIS A 121 5.92 6.28 0.94
N MET A 122 7.22 6.53 1.02
CA MET A 122 8.22 5.65 0.42
C MET A 122 8.01 4.19 0.84
N PHE A 123 8.01 3.25 -0.11
CA PHE A 123 7.93 1.85 0.24
C PHE A 123 9.20 1.46 1.01
N THR A 124 9.03 1.04 2.25
CA THR A 124 10.13 0.56 3.09
C THR A 124 9.85 -0.88 3.47
N HIS A 125 10.65 -1.80 2.96
CA HIS A 125 10.74 -3.18 3.48
C HIS A 125 11.70 -3.23 4.67
N THR A 126 11.64 -2.27 5.59
CA THR A 126 12.46 -2.29 6.80
C THR A 126 11.87 -3.30 7.78
N GLY A 127 12.02 -4.58 7.48
CA GLY A 127 11.87 -5.67 8.44
C GLY A 127 13.01 -5.71 9.45
N ASN A 128 13.97 -4.78 9.40
CA ASN A 128 15.15 -4.83 10.27
C ASN A 128 15.76 -3.45 10.57
N ARG A 129 14.94 -2.52 11.13
CA ARG A 129 15.50 -1.28 11.72
C ARG A 129 16.49 -1.58 12.86
N GLU A 130 16.37 -2.74 13.50
CA GLU A 130 17.30 -3.22 14.52
C GLU A 130 18.66 -3.65 13.96
N ALA A 131 18.72 -4.39 12.84
CA ALA A 131 20.01 -4.72 12.21
C ALA A 131 20.77 -3.48 11.74
N ILE A 132 20.07 -2.49 11.19
CA ILE A 132 20.68 -1.21 10.80
C ILE A 132 21.25 -0.49 12.02
N ARG A 133 20.58 -0.53 13.19
CA ARG A 133 21.10 0.07 14.42
C ARG A 133 22.27 -0.72 15.04
N SER A 134 22.26 -2.05 14.96
CA SER A 134 23.33 -2.86 15.55
C SER A 134 24.64 -2.77 14.77
N GLU A 135 24.59 -2.59 13.44
CA GLU A 135 25.80 -2.47 12.61
C GLU A 135 26.48 -1.09 12.70
N VAL A 136 25.71 0.01 12.84
CA VAL A 136 26.30 1.36 13.05
C VAL A 136 27.16 1.41 14.32
N ALA A 137 26.87 0.57 15.32
CA ALA A 137 27.63 0.52 16.57
C ALA A 137 29.00 -0.20 16.45
N ALA A 138 29.30 -0.88 15.35
CA ALA A 138 30.46 -1.79 15.23
C ALA A 138 31.76 -1.17 14.63
N GLY A 139 31.78 0.09 14.21
CA GLY A 139 33.01 0.83 13.81
C GLY A 139 33.37 0.82 12.31
N THR A 140 34.42 1.55 11.92
CA THR A 140 34.61 2.11 10.56
C THR A 140 34.88 1.13 9.40
N ASP A 141 35.52 -0.03 9.63
CA ASP A 141 35.69 -1.05 8.57
C ASP A 141 34.36 -1.75 8.24
N SER A 142 33.43 -1.80 9.20
CA SER A 142 32.06 -2.22 8.95
C SER A 142 31.29 -1.19 8.11
N THR A 143 31.72 0.08 8.10
CA THR A 143 30.98 1.16 7.42
C THR A 143 31.03 1.07 5.91
N VAL A 144 32.15 0.70 5.27
CA VAL A 144 32.19 0.53 3.80
C VAL A 144 31.39 -0.68 3.34
N ALA A 145 31.51 -1.81 4.05
CA ALA A 145 30.71 -3.01 3.78
C ALA A 145 29.21 -2.76 4.03
N MET A 146 28.87 -2.03 5.08
CA MET A 146 27.50 -1.62 5.40
C MET A 146 26.93 -0.66 4.35
N ILE A 147 27.72 0.32 3.88
CA ILE A 147 27.32 1.21 2.78
C ILE A 147 27.01 0.37 1.55
N GLY A 148 27.89 -0.55 1.14
CA GLY A 148 27.64 -1.43 0.00
C GLY A 148 26.40 -2.31 0.18
N ALA A 149 26.16 -2.85 1.38
CA ALA A 149 24.98 -3.64 1.70
C ALA A 149 23.68 -2.80 1.65
N ILE A 150 23.72 -1.57 2.17
CA ILE A 150 22.60 -0.62 2.11
C ILE A 150 22.31 -0.23 0.67
N GLU A 151 23.35 0.07 -0.12
CA GLU A 151 23.23 0.39 -1.55
C GLU A 151 22.58 -0.75 -2.32
N GLN A 152 23.08 -1.98 -2.15
CA GLN A 152 22.55 -3.17 -2.80
C GLN A 152 21.10 -3.45 -2.38
N SER A 153 20.82 -3.41 -1.08
CA SER A 153 19.47 -3.61 -0.55
C SER A 153 18.51 -2.55 -1.09
N SER A 154 18.90 -1.27 -1.08
CA SER A 154 18.09 -0.17 -1.59
C SER A 154 17.80 -0.32 -3.08
N ALA A 155 18.80 -0.71 -3.88
CA ALA A 155 18.64 -0.97 -5.30
C ALA A 155 17.68 -2.14 -5.58
N GLN A 156 17.76 -3.21 -4.78
CA GLN A 156 16.87 -4.35 -4.91
C GLN A 156 15.43 -4.00 -4.53
N LEU A 157 15.23 -3.28 -3.43
CA LEU A 157 13.91 -2.82 -3.01
C LEU A 157 13.24 -1.93 -4.06
N ALA A 158 13.98 -0.94 -4.58
CA ALA A 158 13.50 -0.09 -5.66
C ALA A 158 13.15 -0.91 -6.92
N SER A 159 13.90 -1.98 -7.20
CA SER A 159 13.63 -2.87 -8.32
C SER A 159 12.36 -3.71 -8.10
N GLU A 160 12.14 -4.22 -6.89
CA GLU A 160 10.95 -4.99 -6.52
C GLU A 160 9.68 -4.13 -6.57
N ASP A 161 9.74 -2.89 -6.09
CA ASP A 161 8.63 -1.94 -6.17
C ASP A 161 8.29 -1.57 -7.62
N ASN A 162 9.31 -1.34 -8.45
CA ASN A 162 9.11 -1.09 -9.89
C ASN A 162 8.48 -2.31 -10.59
N ASP A 163 8.99 -3.54 -10.35
CA ASP A 163 8.40 -4.77 -10.90
C ASP A 163 6.94 -4.92 -10.49
N PHE A 164 6.63 -4.64 -9.21
CA PHE A 164 5.25 -4.69 -8.74
C PHE A 164 4.36 -3.69 -9.48
N LEU A 165 4.75 -2.40 -9.55
CA LEU A 165 3.93 -1.40 -10.23
C LEU A 165 3.73 -1.71 -11.71
N ILE A 166 4.76 -2.18 -12.40
CA ILE A 166 4.67 -2.58 -13.82
C ILE A 166 3.65 -3.71 -13.98
N ARG A 167 3.71 -4.75 -13.14
CA ARG A 167 2.75 -5.87 -13.18
C ARG A 167 1.33 -5.46 -12.82
N MET A 168 1.18 -4.44 -11.97
CA MET A 168 -0.12 -3.87 -11.63
C MET A 168 -0.62 -2.86 -12.67
N GLY A 169 0.21 -2.47 -13.63
CA GLY A 169 -0.11 -1.44 -14.63
C GLY A 169 -0.10 -0.02 -14.06
N VAL A 170 0.53 0.22 -12.91
CA VAL A 170 0.66 1.55 -12.31
C VAL A 170 1.87 2.25 -12.92
N SER A 171 1.75 3.55 -13.18
CA SER A 171 2.85 4.34 -13.68
C SER A 171 4.00 4.38 -12.69
N ARG A 172 5.20 3.99 -13.13
CA ARG A 172 6.45 4.14 -12.35
C ARG A 172 6.74 5.59 -11.93
N ARG A 173 6.11 6.57 -12.60
CA ARG A 173 6.22 7.99 -12.22
C ARG A 173 5.69 8.25 -10.82
N LEU A 174 4.76 7.42 -10.33
CA LEU A 174 4.30 7.49 -8.93
C LEU A 174 5.48 7.35 -7.96
N LEU A 175 6.40 6.41 -8.21
CA LEU A 175 7.58 6.22 -7.36
C LEU A 175 8.47 7.45 -7.39
N THR A 176 8.85 7.88 -8.59
CA THR A 176 9.90 8.91 -8.77
C THR A 176 9.42 10.32 -8.47
N GLU A 177 8.15 10.66 -8.74
CA GLU A 177 7.62 12.02 -8.57
C GLU A 177 6.94 12.22 -7.21
N VAL A 178 6.50 11.13 -6.56
CA VAL A 178 5.69 11.21 -5.34
C VAL A 178 6.32 10.43 -4.20
N MET A 179 6.47 9.11 -4.35
CA MET A 179 6.79 8.25 -3.20
C MET A 179 8.22 8.42 -2.71
N TYR A 180 9.21 8.56 -3.59
CA TYR A 180 10.60 8.76 -3.21
C TYR A 180 10.88 10.15 -2.63
N ALA A 181 10.03 11.13 -2.93
CA ALA A 181 10.09 12.45 -2.28
C ALA A 181 9.40 12.46 -0.90
N GLN A 182 8.60 11.43 -0.59
CA GLN A 182 7.83 11.33 0.64
C GLN A 182 8.45 10.31 1.59
N GLN A 183 9.19 10.79 2.60
CA GLN A 183 9.83 9.94 3.61
C GLN A 183 8.82 9.12 4.43
N ALA A 184 9.27 7.97 4.94
CA ALA A 184 8.48 7.07 5.79
C ALA A 184 8.56 7.43 7.28
N VAL A 185 9.59 8.16 7.68
CA VAL A 185 9.92 8.51 9.07
C VAL A 185 10.23 9.98 9.13
N ALA A 186 9.71 10.67 10.15
CA ALA A 186 9.98 12.08 10.37
C ALA A 186 11.44 12.30 10.81
N THR A 187 11.99 13.45 10.47
CA THR A 187 13.28 13.96 10.94
C THR A 187 13.07 15.33 11.59
N ASP A 188 14.09 15.86 12.25
CA ASP A 188 14.01 17.20 12.86
C ASP A 188 13.78 18.31 11.81
N GLU A 189 14.23 18.07 10.57
CA GLU A 189 14.12 19.01 9.44
C GLU A 189 12.82 18.85 8.64
N ASN A 190 12.23 17.66 8.63
CA ASN A 190 11.02 17.35 7.88
C ASN A 190 10.11 16.42 8.68
N LEU A 191 8.91 16.91 9.02
CA LEU A 191 7.91 16.16 9.78
C LEU A 191 6.90 15.41 8.90
N SER A 192 6.91 15.63 7.59
CA SER A 192 5.97 15.01 6.65
C SER A 192 6.31 13.54 6.45
N THR A 193 5.35 12.64 6.67
CA THR A 193 5.55 11.18 6.55
C THR A 193 4.52 10.49 5.67
N ARG A 194 3.56 11.24 5.13
CA ARG A 194 2.50 10.72 4.28
C ARG A 194 2.00 11.78 3.31
N ARG A 195 1.62 11.34 2.12
CA ARG A 195 1.01 12.16 1.09
C ARG A 195 -0.26 11.50 0.59
N CYS A 196 -1.28 12.29 0.35
CA CYS A 196 -2.55 11.83 -0.20
C CYS A 196 -2.58 12.28 -1.66
N LEU A 197 -2.86 11.34 -2.56
CA LEU A 197 -3.06 11.70 -3.96
C LEU A 197 -4.41 12.40 -4.09
N ASN A 198 -4.45 13.46 -4.89
CA ASN A 198 -5.73 14.03 -5.30
C ASN A 198 -6.38 13.19 -6.42
N GLN A 199 -7.62 13.53 -6.79
CA GLN A 199 -8.38 12.74 -7.78
C GLN A 199 -7.71 12.71 -9.16
N ASP A 200 -7.09 13.80 -9.59
CA ASP A 200 -6.38 13.82 -10.88
C ASP A 200 -5.12 12.96 -10.82
N GLU A 201 -4.39 12.98 -9.70
CA GLU A 201 -3.18 12.21 -9.50
C GLU A 201 -3.44 10.69 -9.47
N VAL A 202 -4.51 10.23 -8.84
CA VAL A 202 -4.82 8.78 -8.84
C VAL A 202 -5.04 8.26 -10.26
N TYR A 203 -5.56 9.08 -11.19
CA TYR A 203 -5.69 8.73 -12.60
C TYR A 203 -4.42 8.98 -13.41
N LEU A 204 -3.71 10.08 -13.17
CA LEU A 204 -2.45 10.43 -13.84
C LEU A 204 -1.43 9.30 -13.68
N TYR A 205 -1.36 8.72 -12.48
CA TYR A 205 -0.45 7.62 -12.18
C TYR A 205 -1.05 6.23 -12.44
N ASN A 206 -2.29 6.15 -12.93
CA ASN A 206 -3.03 4.91 -13.13
C ASN A 206 -3.10 4.05 -11.84
N VAL A 207 -3.25 4.71 -10.68
CA VAL A 207 -3.58 4.08 -9.40
C VAL A 207 -5.04 3.64 -9.45
N ALA A 208 -5.93 4.58 -9.76
CA ALA A 208 -7.29 4.30 -10.20
C ALA A 208 -7.32 4.30 -11.74
N ASN A 209 -8.11 3.40 -12.32
CA ASN A 209 -8.26 3.27 -13.77
C ASN A 209 -9.72 3.19 -14.22
N VAL A 210 -10.65 3.32 -13.28
CA VAL A 210 -12.09 3.47 -13.53
C VAL A 210 -12.56 4.80 -12.92
N ARG A 211 -13.29 5.58 -13.72
CA ARG A 211 -13.96 6.81 -13.27
C ARG A 211 -15.43 6.50 -13.06
N GLU A 212 -15.96 6.92 -11.92
CA GLU A 212 -17.39 6.92 -11.60
C GLU A 212 -17.92 8.35 -11.51
#